data_AF-A0A1Q6EHN8-F1
#
_entry.id   AF-A0A1Q6EHN8-F1
#
_cell.length_a   1.000
_cell.length_b   1.000
_cell.length_c   1.000
_cell.angle_alpha   90.00
_cell.angle_beta   90.00
_cell.angle_gamma   90.00
#
_symmetry.space_group_name_H-M   'P 1'
#
loop_
_entity.id
_entity.type
_entity.pdbx_description
1 polymer ?
#
loop_
_entity_poly.entity_id
_entity_poly.type
_entity_poly.pdbx_seq_one_letter_code
_entity_poly.pdbx_strand_id
1 'polypeptide(L)'
;MVELTKSEKKQFRELLKKGILRRHAEWQNEMRELLDRQFDDEIGNEFDRTMLLTDSSRNFYKEAMQMEDYYRTSMLIIGLRNLLHDGYLKVDDIAELSEELKMSLKSY
;
A
#
# COMPACT_ATOMS: atom_id res chain seq x y z
N MET A 1 -9.84 10.30 19.31
CA MET A 1 -10.03 9.57 18.05
C MET A 1 -11.02 10.39 17.24
N VAL A 2 -10.65 10.88 16.05
CA VAL A 2 -11.55 11.72 15.23
C VAL A 2 -12.69 10.85 14.71
N GLU A 3 -13.93 11.25 14.97
CA GLU A 3 -15.11 10.52 14.49
C GLU A 3 -15.48 11.00 13.09
N LEU A 4 -15.25 10.14 12.09
CA LEU A 4 -15.52 10.47 10.69
C LEU A 4 -17.03 10.43 10.40
N THR A 5 -17.51 11.46 9.72
CA THR A 5 -18.84 11.50 9.09
C THR A 5 -18.93 10.47 7.96
N LYS A 6 -20.15 10.27 7.44
CA LYS A 6 -20.38 9.33 6.32
C LYS A 6 -19.64 9.76 5.04
N SER A 7 -19.57 11.05 4.73
CA SER A 7 -18.85 11.51 3.52
C SER A 7 -17.34 11.39 3.69
N GLU A 8 -16.81 11.70 4.87
CA GLU A 8 -15.37 11.55 5.16
C GLU A 8 -14.94 10.09 5.12
N LYS A 9 -15.75 9.17 5.67
CA LYS A 9 -15.52 7.72 5.51
C LYS A 9 -15.46 7.31 4.05
N LYS A 10 -16.34 7.85 3.20
CA LYS A 10 -16.33 7.59 1.76
C LYS A 10 -15.03 8.13 1.13
N GLN A 11 -14.65 9.36 1.42
CA GLN A 11 -13.41 9.97 0.91
C GLN A 11 -12.17 9.18 1.32
N PHE A 12 -12.11 8.74 2.59
CA PHE A 12 -11.01 7.91 3.11
C PHE A 12 -10.92 6.58 2.37
N ARG A 13 -12.04 5.92 2.09
CA ARG A 13 -12.05 4.65 1.33
C ARG A 13 -11.55 4.82 -0.10
N GLU A 14 -11.88 5.91 -0.78
CA GLU A 14 -11.35 6.17 -2.12
C GLU A 14 -9.84 6.41 -2.10
N LEU A 15 -9.33 7.12 -1.08
CA LEU A 15 -7.90 7.32 -0.88
C LEU A 15 -7.18 6.00 -0.55
N LEU A 16 -7.74 5.16 0.31
CA LEU A 16 -7.21 3.82 0.60
C LEU A 16 -7.13 2.99 -0.68
N LYS A 17 -8.21 2.93 -1.46
CA LYS A 17 -8.24 2.24 -2.75
C LYS A 17 -7.12 2.73 -3.67
N LYS A 18 -6.93 4.04 -3.78
CA LYS A 18 -5.87 4.64 -4.60
C LYS A 18 -4.47 4.23 -4.14
N GLY A 19 -4.17 4.28 -2.84
CA GLY A 19 -2.87 3.89 -2.31
C GLY A 19 -2.61 2.38 -2.44
N ILE A 20 -3.60 1.55 -2.10
CA ILE A 20 -3.51 0.08 -2.23
C ILE A 20 -3.26 -0.32 -3.68
N LEU A 21 -3.97 0.30 -4.65
CA LEU A 21 -3.76 0.01 -6.07
C LEU A 21 -2.37 0.43 -6.56
N ARG A 22 -1.77 1.50 -6.02
CA ARG A 22 -0.40 1.88 -6.34
C ARG A 22 0.62 0.88 -5.81
N ARG A 23 0.45 0.39 -4.58
CA ARG A 23 1.28 -0.69 -4.04
C ARG A 23 1.18 -1.96 -4.89
N HIS A 24 -0.02 -2.33 -5.33
CA HIS A 24 -0.21 -3.46 -6.25
C HIS A 24 0.53 -3.25 -7.58
N ALA A 25 0.46 -2.05 -8.16
CA ALA A 25 1.16 -1.73 -9.40
C ALA A 25 2.69 -1.76 -9.23
N GLU A 26 3.20 -1.29 -8.10
CA GLU A 26 4.62 -1.39 -7.77
C GLU A 26 5.07 -2.84 -7.62
N TRP A 27 4.35 -3.66 -6.85
CA TRP A 27 4.66 -5.09 -6.75
C TRP A 27 4.66 -5.80 -8.12
N GLN A 28 3.72 -5.46 -9.00
CA GLN A 28 3.73 -5.99 -10.38
C GLN A 28 4.98 -5.57 -11.16
N ASN A 29 5.50 -4.36 -10.93
CA ASN A 29 6.75 -3.91 -11.54
C ASN A 29 7.97 -4.63 -10.92
N GLU A 30 8.02 -4.79 -9.60
CA GLU A 30 9.06 -5.59 -8.91
C GLU A 30 9.14 -7.01 -9.48
N MET A 31 7.97 -7.65 -9.74
CA MET A 31 7.92 -9.00 -10.33
C MET A 31 8.42 -9.01 -11.77
N ARG A 32 8.08 -7.98 -12.56
CA ARG A 32 8.60 -7.84 -13.92
C ARG A 32 10.11 -7.66 -13.90
N GLU A 33 10.63 -6.80 -13.04
CA GLU A 33 12.08 -6.57 -12.91
C GLU A 33 12.81 -7.87 -12.54
N LEU A 34 12.28 -8.65 -11.60
CA LEU A 34 12.86 -9.95 -11.24
C LEU A 34 12.80 -10.97 -12.40
N LEU A 35 11.73 -10.95 -13.19
CA LEU A 35 11.59 -11.79 -14.38
C LEU A 35 12.53 -11.38 -15.51
N ASP A 36 12.79 -10.09 -15.69
CA ASP A 36 13.60 -9.54 -16.77
C ASP A 36 15.09 -9.48 -16.42
N ARG A 37 15.45 -9.53 -15.13
CA ARG A 37 16.85 -9.47 -14.68
C ARG A 37 17.66 -10.64 -15.25
N GLN A 38 18.90 -10.39 -15.65
CA GLN A 38 19.80 -11.45 -16.12
C GLN A 38 20.32 -12.29 -14.95
N PHE A 39 20.72 -13.53 -15.24
CA PHE A 39 21.35 -14.39 -14.24
C PHE A 39 22.74 -13.89 -13.89
N ASP A 40 23.01 -13.80 -12.59
CA ASP A 40 24.25 -13.37 -11.97
C ASP A 40 24.45 -14.11 -10.65
N ASP A 41 25.54 -13.81 -9.92
CA ASP A 41 25.84 -14.46 -8.64
C ASP A 41 24.79 -14.16 -7.54
N GLU A 42 23.95 -13.13 -7.70
CA GLU A 42 22.88 -12.79 -6.74
C GLU A 42 21.57 -13.52 -7.03
N ILE A 43 21.14 -13.59 -8.30
CA ILE A 43 19.92 -14.32 -8.69
C ILE A 43 20.14 -15.82 -8.78
N GLY A 44 21.34 -16.26 -9.16
CA GLY A 44 21.61 -17.66 -9.46
C GLY A 44 21.05 -18.07 -10.82
N ASN A 45 20.29 -19.17 -10.86
CA ASN A 45 19.71 -19.75 -12.08
C ASN A 45 18.17 -19.64 -12.12
N GLU A 46 17.53 -20.30 -13.09
CA GLU A 46 16.07 -20.32 -13.28
C GLU A 46 15.32 -20.82 -12.03
N PHE A 47 15.86 -21.82 -11.34
CA PHE A 47 15.26 -22.37 -10.13
C PHE A 47 15.29 -21.35 -8.99
N ASP A 48 16.42 -20.69 -8.77
CA ASP A 48 16.59 -19.70 -7.73
C ASP A 48 15.65 -18.49 -7.94
N ARG A 49 15.54 -18.00 -9.19
CA ARG A 49 14.56 -16.98 -9.56
C ARG A 49 13.13 -17.42 -9.26
N THR A 50 12.79 -18.66 -9.57
CA THR A 50 11.45 -19.21 -9.29
C THR A 50 11.16 -19.22 -7.79
N MET A 51 12.17 -19.56 -6.97
CA MET A 51 12.06 -19.51 -5.51
C MET A 51 11.85 -18.07 -5.00
N LEU A 52 12.62 -17.10 -5.51
CA LEU A 52 12.47 -15.69 -5.17
C LEU A 52 11.09 -15.13 -5.55
N LEU A 53 10.60 -15.43 -6.76
CA LEU A 53 9.26 -15.04 -7.21
C LEU A 53 8.17 -15.63 -6.32
N THR A 54 8.31 -16.90 -5.94
CA THR A 54 7.35 -17.60 -5.07
C THR A 54 7.31 -16.97 -3.68
N ASP A 55 8.47 -16.69 -3.10
CA ASP A 55 8.57 -16.08 -1.78
C ASP A 55 8.03 -14.65 -1.78
N SER A 56 8.36 -13.84 -2.80
CA SER A 56 7.83 -12.49 -2.95
C SER A 56 6.30 -12.50 -3.12
N SER A 57 5.77 -13.39 -3.96
CA SER A 57 4.32 -13.55 -4.15
C SER A 57 3.60 -13.93 -2.85
N ARG A 58 4.18 -14.85 -2.07
CA ARG A 58 3.62 -15.24 -0.76
C ARG A 58 3.63 -14.09 0.23
N ASN A 59 4.69 -13.29 0.26
CA ASN A 59 4.80 -12.13 1.15
C ASN A 59 3.79 -11.05 0.76
N PHE A 60 3.70 -10.73 -0.53
CA PHE A 60 2.73 -9.77 -1.04
C PHE A 60 1.29 -10.20 -0.81
N TYR A 61 0.97 -11.49 -0.94
CA TYR A 61 -0.36 -12.00 -0.60
C TYR A 61 -0.74 -11.68 0.86
N LYS A 62 0.18 -11.88 1.81
CA LYS A 62 -0.07 -11.56 3.23
C LYS A 62 -0.26 -10.05 3.43
N GLU A 63 0.57 -9.24 2.78
CA GLU A 63 0.47 -7.78 2.80
C GLU A 63 -0.88 -7.30 2.25
N ALA A 64 -1.29 -7.80 1.08
CA ALA A 64 -2.56 -7.47 0.44
C ALA A 64 -3.76 -7.83 1.32
N MET A 65 -3.74 -9.00 1.96
CA MET A 65 -4.77 -9.40 2.91
C MET A 65 -4.83 -8.49 4.14
N GLN A 66 -3.69 -7.98 4.62
CA GLN A 66 -3.65 -7.01 5.72
C GLN A 66 -4.19 -5.63 5.28
N MET A 67 -3.93 -5.21 4.04
CA MET A 67 -4.45 -3.95 3.50
C MET A 67 -5.99 -3.94 3.42
N GLU A 68 -6.64 -5.09 3.25
CA GLU A 68 -8.11 -5.18 3.31
C GLU A 68 -8.69 -4.78 4.67
N ASP A 69 -7.93 -4.98 5.75
CA ASP A 69 -8.36 -4.55 7.09
C ASP A 69 -8.45 -3.03 7.21
N TYR A 70 -7.77 -2.27 6.35
CA TYR A 70 -7.85 -0.81 6.33
C TYR A 70 -9.24 -0.29 6.00
N TYR A 71 -10.06 -1.06 5.28
CA TYR A 71 -11.44 -0.67 4.96
C TYR A 71 -12.41 -0.76 6.15
N ARG A 72 -12.01 -1.40 7.25
CA ARG A 72 -12.79 -1.39 8.51
C ARG A 72 -12.86 0.05 9.02
N THR A 73 -14.03 0.47 9.50
CA THR A 73 -14.26 1.85 9.95
C THR A 73 -13.24 2.33 10.99
N SER A 74 -12.84 1.45 11.92
CA SER A 74 -11.85 1.74 12.97
C SER A 74 -10.41 1.85 12.43
N MET A 75 -10.15 1.36 11.23
CA MET A 75 -8.81 1.30 10.62
C MET A 75 -8.59 2.36 9.54
N LEU A 76 -9.63 3.08 9.09
CA LEU A 76 -9.53 4.02 7.97
C LEU A 76 -8.41 5.06 8.15
N ILE A 77 -8.30 5.66 9.34
CA ILE A 77 -7.26 6.65 9.64
C ILE A 77 -5.87 6.00 9.64
N ILE A 78 -5.74 4.84 10.28
CA ILE A 78 -4.46 4.10 10.38
C ILE A 78 -3.99 3.65 8.99
N GLY A 79 -4.90 3.10 8.19
CA GLY A 79 -4.59 2.67 6.83
C GLY A 79 -4.09 3.81 5.95
N LEU A 80 -4.72 4.98 5.99
CA LEU A 80 -4.23 6.14 5.24
C LEU A 80 -2.88 6.64 5.75
N ARG A 81 -2.66 6.67 7.06
CA ARG A 81 -1.37 7.03 7.65
C ARG A 81 -0.26 6.10 7.15
N ASN A 82 -0.50 4.79 7.16
CA ASN A 82 0.47 3.81 6.68
C ASN A 82 0.77 4.02 5.20
N LEU A 83 -0.26 4.13 4.35
CA LEU A 83 -0.07 4.36 2.91
C LEU A 83 0.64 5.69 2.60
N LEU A 84 0.48 6.73 3.43
CA LEU A 84 1.24 7.98 3.32
C LEU A 84 2.69 7.82 3.77
N HIS A 85 2.91 7.10 4.88
CA HIS A 85 4.24 6.83 5.41
C HIS A 85 5.08 6.00 4.42
N ASP A 86 4.46 4.97 3.84
CA ASP A 86 5.09 4.08 2.88
C ASP A 86 5.19 4.70 1.47
N GLY A 87 4.65 5.91 1.27
CA GLY A 87 4.76 6.67 0.02
C GLY A 87 3.77 6.26 -1.09
N TYR A 88 2.87 5.31 -0.83
CA TYR A 88 1.81 4.92 -1.77
C TYR A 88 0.73 5.99 -1.92
N LEU A 89 0.60 6.88 -0.95
CA LEU A 89 -0.12 8.14 -1.05
C LEU A 89 0.86 9.30 -0.89
N LYS A 90 0.61 10.37 -1.63
CA LYS A 90 1.36 11.63 -1.58
C LYS A 90 0.54 12.68 -0.83
N VAL A 91 1.23 13.71 -0.35
CA VAL A 91 0.59 14.87 0.30
C VAL A 91 -0.48 15.50 -0.61
N ASP A 92 -0.22 15.54 -1.92
CA ASP A 92 -1.16 16.06 -2.91
C ASP A 92 -2.45 15.24 -3.01
N ASP A 93 -2.39 13.92 -2.74
CA ASP A 93 -3.59 13.07 -2.79
C ASP A 93 -4.56 13.38 -1.65
N ILE A 94 -4.06 13.93 -0.53
CA ILE A 94 -4.86 14.31 0.64
C ILE A 94 -5.11 15.82 0.73
N ALA A 95 -4.74 16.59 -0.30
CA ALA A 95 -4.84 18.05 -0.28
C ALA A 95 -6.28 18.55 -0.07
N GLU A 96 -7.27 17.80 -0.56
CA GLU A 96 -8.70 18.11 -0.45
C GLU A 96 -9.33 17.72 0.90
N LEU A 97 -8.59 17.05 1.79
CA LEU A 97 -9.07 16.80 3.15
C LEU A 97 -9.11 18.11 3.95
N SER A 98 -10.02 18.20 4.91
CA SER A 98 -10.01 19.31 5.87
C SER A 98 -8.72 19.30 6.70
N GLU A 99 -8.31 20.46 7.22
CA GLU A 99 -7.09 20.55 8.04
C GLU A 99 -7.17 19.68 9.30
N GLU A 100 -8.35 19.54 9.90
CA GLU A 100 -8.57 18.62 11.03
C GLU A 100 -8.24 17.17 10.64
N LEU A 101 -8.72 16.71 9.49
CA LEU A 101 -8.45 15.37 8.99
C LEU A 101 -6.97 15.21 8.62
N LYS A 102 -6.33 16.22 8.01
CA LYS A 102 -4.88 16.19 7.73
C LYS A 102 -4.06 16.11 9.00
N MET A 103 -4.40 16.86 10.05
CA MET A 103 -3.75 16.75 11.36
C MET A 103 -3.92 15.35 11.95
N SER A 104 -5.10 14.75 11.78
CA SER A 104 -5.35 13.37 12.17
C SER A 104 -4.53 12.33 11.39
N LEU A 105 -3.81 12.71 10.32
CA LEU A 105 -2.88 11.84 9.60
C LEU A 105 -1.41 12.10 9.99
N LYS A 106 -1.12 13.20 10.69
CA LYS A 106 0.25 13.61 11.07
C LYS A 106 0.64 13.21 12.51
N SER A 107 -0.32 12.90 13.38
CA SER A 107 -0.01 12.68 14.81
C SER A 107 0.51 11.26 15.09
N TYR A 108 1.69 11.18 15.72
CA TYR A 108 2.07 10.05 16.57
C TYR A 108 1.44 10.25 17.95
#